data_AF-D7LQQ0-F1
#
_entry.id   AF-D7LQQ0-F1
#
_cell.length_a   1.000
_cell.length_b   1.000
_cell.length_c   1.000
_cell.angle_alpha   90.00
_cell.angle_beta   90.00
_cell.angle_gamma   90.00
#
_symmetry.space_group_name_H-M   'P 1'
#
loop_
_entity.id
_entity.type
_entity.pdbx_description
1 polymer ?
#
loop_
_entity_poly.entity_id
_entity_poly.type
_entity_poly.pdbx_seq_one_letter_code
_entity_poly.pdbx_strand_id
1 'polypeptide(L)'
;MTKSFLMVMLVSIVMFSMARPIYSQKIDPYSQGIPEEADISPTPLEIELAHHLHKDYILACPKKPSPKCEDEIFNNMLDETTPVTDECCRDVLNTGKDCHLAMVKIIFSTYDYKNIASKAIPKSKQAWNDCIRRVGNTIGAPVSFEP
;
A
#
# COMPACT_ATOMS: atom_id res chain seq x y z
N MET A 1 -1.21 -7.99 -67.02
CA MET A 1 -0.47 -7.20 -65.99
C MET A 1 -0.79 -7.61 -64.56
N THR A 2 -1.84 -8.39 -64.28
CA THR A 2 -2.24 -8.84 -62.93
C THR A 2 -1.24 -9.80 -62.25
N LYS A 3 -0.51 -10.62 -63.03
CA LYS A 3 0.50 -11.58 -62.50
C LYS A 3 1.70 -10.88 -61.84
N SER A 4 2.09 -9.71 -62.35
CA SER A 4 3.24 -8.96 -61.81
C SER A 4 2.90 -8.33 -60.45
N PHE A 5 1.67 -7.84 -60.28
CA PHE A 5 1.22 -7.30 -58.99
C PHE A 5 1.09 -8.38 -57.92
N LEU A 6 0.61 -9.58 -58.28
CA LEU A 6 0.57 -10.73 -57.36
C LEU A 6 1.97 -11.11 -56.86
N MET A 7 2.95 -11.14 -57.75
CA MET A 7 4.34 -11.44 -57.35
C MET A 7 4.91 -10.38 -56.41
N VAL A 8 4.67 -9.09 -56.67
CA VAL A 8 5.14 -8.00 -55.80
C VAL A 8 4.47 -8.05 -54.42
N MET A 9 3.18 -8.36 -54.36
CA MET A 9 2.44 -8.49 -53.09
C MET A 9 2.95 -9.68 -52.27
N LEU A 10 3.20 -10.84 -52.91
CA LEU A 10 3.72 -12.02 -52.23
C LEU A 10 5.13 -11.78 -51.67
N VAL A 11 6.01 -11.13 -52.44
CA VAL A 11 7.36 -10.78 -51.97
C VAL A 11 7.29 -9.81 -50.79
N SER A 12 6.39 -8.83 -50.83
CA SER A 12 6.20 -7.87 -49.73
C SER A 12 5.75 -8.56 -48.45
N ILE A 13 4.75 -9.45 -48.53
CA ILE A 13 4.22 -10.22 -47.38
C ILE A 13 5.33 -11.08 -46.76
N VAL A 14 6.15 -11.74 -47.58
CA VAL A 14 7.27 -12.56 -47.09
C VAL A 14 8.29 -11.69 -46.34
N MET A 15 8.67 -10.53 -46.87
CA MET A 15 9.60 -9.61 -46.20
C MET A 15 9.04 -9.09 -44.86
N PHE A 16 7.74 -8.80 -44.78
CA PHE A 16 7.08 -8.44 -43.51
C PHE A 16 7.00 -9.60 -42.52
N SER A 17 6.87 -10.84 -43.00
CA SER A 17 6.83 -12.03 -42.14
C SER A 17 8.21 -12.43 -41.60
N MET A 18 9.30 -12.17 -42.33
CA MET A 18 10.66 -12.46 -41.87
C MET A 18 11.24 -11.37 -40.95
N ALA A 19 10.70 -10.14 -40.99
CA ALA A 19 11.10 -9.04 -40.11
C ALA A 19 10.40 -9.05 -38.74
N ARG A 20 9.39 -9.91 -38.55
CA ARG A 20 8.72 -10.11 -37.26
C ARG A 20 9.27 -11.38 -36.63
N PRO A 21 10.23 -11.31 -35.69
CA PRO A 21 10.54 -12.48 -34.89
C PRO A 21 9.25 -12.89 -34.19
N ILE A 22 8.84 -14.16 -34.33
CA ILE A 22 7.83 -14.78 -33.49
C ILE A 22 8.46 -14.81 -32.09
N TYR A 23 8.29 -13.70 -31.37
CA TYR A 23 8.75 -13.54 -30.00
C TYR A 23 7.88 -14.49 -29.17
N SER A 24 8.46 -15.64 -28.81
CA SER A 24 7.90 -16.53 -27.81
C SER A 24 7.83 -15.76 -26.50
N GLN A 25 6.72 -15.05 -26.28
CA GLN A 25 6.46 -14.38 -25.02
C GLN A 25 6.21 -15.48 -23.99
N LYS A 26 7.22 -15.73 -23.15
CA LYS A 26 7.02 -16.47 -21.92
C LYS A 26 6.04 -15.62 -21.10
N ILE A 27 4.84 -16.16 -20.86
CA ILE A 27 3.85 -15.51 -20.01
C ILE A 27 4.39 -15.61 -18.59
N ASP A 28 5.09 -14.58 -18.14
CA ASP A 28 5.17 -14.27 -16.72
C ASP A 28 3.75 -13.86 -16.28
N PRO A 29 3.18 -14.38 -15.17
CA PRO A 29 1.78 -14.16 -14.79
C PRO A 29 1.41 -12.72 -14.40
N TYR A 30 2.24 -11.72 -14.73
CA TYR A 30 2.08 -10.35 -14.29
C TYR A 30 2.43 -9.36 -15.40
N SER A 31 1.65 -9.36 -16.48
CA SER A 31 1.58 -8.24 -17.41
C SER A 31 0.24 -8.23 -18.11
N GLN A 32 -0.79 -7.81 -17.39
CA GLN A 32 -1.98 -7.24 -18.00
C GLN A 32 -1.73 -5.73 -18.11
N GLY A 33 -1.65 -5.23 -19.33
CA GLY A 33 -1.39 -3.83 -19.63
C GLY A 33 -2.40 -2.93 -18.93
N ILE A 34 -1.90 -1.78 -18.48
CA ILE A 34 -2.70 -0.59 -18.17
C ILE A 34 -3.32 -0.14 -19.49
N PRO A 35 -4.64 -0.19 -19.69
CA PRO A 35 -5.29 0.60 -20.70
C PRO A 35 -5.27 2.06 -20.22
N GLU A 36 -4.74 2.90 -21.09
CA GLU A 36 -4.78 4.35 -21.07
C GLU A 36 -6.17 4.86 -20.64
N GLU A 37 -6.16 5.71 -19.61
CA GLU A 37 -7.18 6.69 -19.22
C GLU A 37 -8.65 6.36 -19.54
N ALA A 38 -9.30 5.65 -18.61
CA ALA A 38 -10.72 5.86 -18.33
C ALA A 38 -10.86 6.12 -16.82
N ASP A 39 -11.68 7.11 -16.46
CA ASP A 39 -12.11 7.39 -15.09
C ASP A 39 -12.98 6.22 -14.58
N ILE A 40 -12.32 5.09 -14.29
CA ILE A 40 -12.98 3.90 -13.76
C ILE A 40 -13.03 4.10 -12.26
N SER A 41 -14.11 4.73 -11.81
CA SER A 41 -14.50 4.70 -10.41
C SER A 41 -14.62 3.23 -9.99
N PRO A 42 -13.94 2.80 -8.91
CA PRO A 42 -14.00 1.42 -8.44
C PRO A 42 -15.45 0.98 -8.26
N THR A 43 -15.78 -0.23 -8.70
CA THR A 43 -17.14 -0.74 -8.52
C THR A 43 -17.45 -0.90 -7.01
N PRO A 44 -18.71 -0.77 -6.59
CA PRO A 44 -19.07 -0.95 -5.17
C PRO A 44 -18.62 -2.31 -4.59
N LEU A 45 -18.58 -3.35 -5.42
CA LEU A 45 -18.13 -4.69 -5.04
C LEU A 45 -16.61 -4.74 -4.78
N GLU A 46 -15.82 -4.02 -5.59
CA GLU A 46 -14.38 -3.90 -5.39
C GLU A 46 -14.05 -3.09 -4.14
N ILE A 47 -14.83 -2.05 -3.85
CA ILE A 47 -14.72 -1.26 -2.61
C ILE A 47 -15.07 -2.11 -1.41
N GLU A 48 -16.17 -2.87 -1.45
CA GLU A 48 -16.59 -3.75 -0.36
C GLU A 48 -15.57 -4.87 -0.11
N LEU A 49 -15.03 -5.48 -1.17
CA LEU A 49 -13.98 -6.48 -1.07
C LEU A 49 -12.68 -5.90 -0.52
N ALA A 50 -12.27 -4.70 -0.96
CA ALA A 50 -11.11 -4.00 -0.42
C ALA A 50 -11.31 -3.65 1.06
N HIS A 51 -12.52 -3.21 1.44
CA HIS A 51 -12.90 -2.96 2.83
C HIS A 51 -12.85 -4.24 3.68
N HIS A 52 -13.36 -5.35 3.17
CA HIS A 52 -13.31 -6.64 3.84
C HIS A 52 -11.88 -7.14 4.02
N LEU A 53 -11.07 -7.09 2.97
CA LEU A 53 -9.66 -7.48 3.01
C LEU A 53 -8.86 -6.60 3.99
N HIS A 54 -9.15 -5.29 4.02
CA HIS A 54 -8.60 -4.37 5.02
C HIS A 54 -8.99 -4.73 6.44
N LYS A 55 -10.27 -5.05 6.67
CA LYS A 55 -10.78 -5.43 7.98
C LYS A 55 -10.13 -6.72 8.48
N ASP A 56 -10.01 -7.73 7.62
CA ASP A 56 -9.40 -9.01 7.96
C ASP A 56 -7.90 -8.86 8.25
N TYR A 57 -7.22 -7.97 7.51
CA TYR A 57 -5.82 -7.61 7.79
C TYR A 57 -5.65 -6.94 9.16
N ILE A 58 -6.50 -5.99 9.53
CA ILE A 58 -6.48 -5.37 10.87
C ILE A 58 -6.83 -6.40 11.95
N LEU A 59 -7.77 -7.30 11.69
CA LEU A 59 -8.18 -8.35 12.64
C LEU A 59 -7.07 -9.39 12.87
N ALA A 60 -6.15 -9.55 11.92
CA ALA A 60 -4.97 -10.40 12.07
C ALA A 60 -3.88 -9.77 12.96
N CYS A 61 -4.04 -8.51 13.39
CA CYS A 61 -3.07 -7.87 14.26
C CYS A 61 -2.98 -8.56 15.63
N PRO A 62 -1.77 -8.96 16.05
CA PRO A 62 -1.59 -9.86 17.19
C PRO A 62 -2.04 -9.24 18.51
N LYS A 63 -1.96 -7.92 18.62
CA LYS A 63 -2.38 -7.13 19.78
C LYS A 63 -2.90 -5.79 19.31
N LYS A 64 -3.95 -5.29 19.97
CA LYS A 64 -4.39 -3.91 19.86
C LYS A 64 -3.82 -3.12 21.05
N PRO A 65 -3.49 -1.83 20.89
CA PRO A 65 -3.13 -0.99 22.03
C PRO A 65 -4.30 -0.90 23.01
N SER A 66 -4.03 -0.53 24.26
CA SER A 66 -5.11 -0.16 25.18
C SER A 66 -5.84 1.09 24.67
N PRO A 67 -7.14 1.30 24.98
CA PRO A 67 -7.89 2.48 24.54
C PRO A 67 -7.21 3.81 24.90
N LYS A 68 -6.61 3.88 26.10
CA LYS A 68 -5.81 5.03 26.54
C LYS A 68 -4.67 5.33 25.56
N CYS A 69 -3.97 4.30 25.10
CA CYS A 69 -2.84 4.45 24.20
C CYS A 69 -3.27 4.70 22.76
N GLU A 70 -4.43 4.20 22.35
CA GLU A 70 -5.05 4.60 21.08
C GLU A 70 -5.31 6.11 21.05
N ASP A 71 -5.93 6.65 22.10
CA ASP A 71 -6.22 8.09 22.22
C ASP A 71 -4.94 8.94 22.25
N GLU A 72 -3.94 8.52 23.03
CA GLU A 72 -2.67 9.26 23.17
C GLU A 72 -1.91 9.33 21.85
N ILE A 73 -1.83 8.20 21.13
CA ILE A 73 -1.21 8.14 19.80
C ILE A 73 -2.01 8.96 18.80
N PHE A 74 -3.34 8.85 18.83
CA PHE A 74 -4.20 9.64 17.96
C PHE A 74 -3.99 11.14 18.16
N ASN A 75 -4.03 11.61 19.41
CA ASN A 75 -3.79 13.01 19.73
C ASN A 75 -2.38 13.46 19.36
N ASN A 76 -1.34 12.64 19.59
CA ASN A 76 0.03 12.94 19.16
C ASN A 76 0.15 13.09 17.62
N MET A 77 -0.65 12.36 16.85
CA MET A 77 -0.70 12.51 15.39
C MET A 77 -1.36 13.83 14.96
N LEU A 78 -2.30 14.35 15.75
CA LEU A 78 -3.06 15.58 15.45
C LEU A 78 -2.34 16.84 15.94
N ASP A 79 -1.91 16.82 17.19
CA ASP A 79 -1.24 17.91 17.88
C ASP A 79 0.17 17.46 18.33
N GLU A 80 1.16 18.34 18.12
CA GLU A 80 2.56 18.03 18.44
C GLU A 80 2.86 18.12 19.94
N THR A 81 1.85 18.44 20.74
CA THR A 81 1.98 18.76 22.15
C THR A 81 1.71 17.56 23.05
N THR A 82 0.87 16.62 22.61
CA THR A 82 0.56 15.42 23.38
C THR A 82 1.74 14.46 23.32
N PRO A 83 2.46 14.23 24.43
CA PRO A 83 3.57 13.29 24.44
C PRO A 83 3.03 11.86 24.49
N VAL A 84 3.67 10.95 23.74
CA VAL A 84 3.43 9.52 23.90
C VAL A 84 4.26 9.01 25.08
N THR A 85 3.62 8.43 26.08
CA THR A 85 4.23 7.81 27.26
C THR A 85 4.98 6.53 26.91
N ASP A 86 5.95 6.15 27.74
CA ASP A 86 6.71 4.91 27.54
C ASP A 86 5.83 3.65 27.69
N GLU A 87 4.77 3.73 28.48
CA GLU A 87 3.72 2.70 28.56
C GLU A 87 3.06 2.49 27.20
N CYS A 88 2.54 3.56 26.61
CA CYS A 88 1.87 3.49 25.31
C CYS A 88 2.82 3.19 24.16
N CYS A 89 4.08 3.62 24.25
CA CYS A 89 5.11 3.16 23.32
C CYS A 89 5.28 1.64 23.35
N ARG A 90 5.28 1.00 24.53
CA ARG A 90 5.38 -0.47 24.59
C ARG A 90 4.15 -1.13 23.99
N ASP A 91 2.95 -0.64 24.28
CA ASP A 91 1.69 -1.17 23.72
C ASP A 91 1.65 -1.11 22.19
N VAL A 92 2.03 0.04 21.64
CA VAL A 92 2.04 0.27 20.18
C VAL A 92 3.10 -0.59 19.51
N LEU A 93 4.32 -0.67 20.07
CA LEU A 93 5.36 -1.54 19.49
C LEU A 93 4.96 -3.02 19.54
N ASN A 94 4.26 -3.45 20.59
CA ASN A 94 3.72 -4.82 20.70
C ASN A 94 2.62 -5.14 19.69
N THR A 95 1.98 -4.13 19.08
CA THR A 95 1.03 -4.32 17.98
C THR A 95 1.73 -4.75 16.69
N GLY A 96 2.99 -4.36 16.52
CA GLY A 96 3.78 -4.62 15.33
C GLY A 96 3.66 -3.51 14.29
N LYS A 97 4.76 -3.30 13.56
CA LYS A 97 4.94 -2.18 12.62
C LYS A 97 3.87 -2.15 11.54
N ASP A 98 3.69 -3.26 10.84
CA ASP A 98 2.79 -3.32 9.69
C ASP A 98 1.32 -3.14 10.09
N CYS A 99 0.98 -3.62 11.28
CA CYS A 99 -0.33 -3.40 11.89
C CYS A 99 -0.56 -1.94 12.24
N HIS A 100 0.39 -1.30 12.94
CA HIS A 100 0.29 0.12 13.26
C HIS A 100 0.14 0.98 12.00
N LEU A 101 1.01 0.77 11.00
CA LEU A 101 0.98 1.54 9.76
C LEU A 101 -0.28 1.32 8.93
N ALA A 102 -0.80 0.09 8.88
CA ALA A 102 -2.06 -0.18 8.20
C ALA A 102 -3.22 0.54 8.90
N MET A 103 -3.36 0.40 10.23
CA MET A 103 -4.43 1.08 10.96
C MET A 103 -4.40 2.59 10.76
N VAL A 104 -3.21 3.19 10.80
CA VAL A 104 -3.02 4.63 10.55
C VAL A 104 -3.48 5.01 9.14
N LYS A 105 -3.01 4.29 8.11
CA LYS A 105 -3.43 4.54 6.71
C LYS A 105 -4.94 4.42 6.54
N ILE A 106 -5.56 3.49 7.24
CA ILE A 106 -7.00 3.23 7.18
C ILE A 106 -7.78 4.38 7.79
N ILE A 107 -7.46 4.75 9.02
CA ILE A 107 -8.08 5.87 9.72
C ILE A 107 -7.96 7.14 8.86
N PHE A 108 -6.79 7.42 8.33
CA PHE A 108 -6.56 8.61 7.51
C PHE A 108 -7.01 8.49 6.04
N SER A 109 -7.57 7.34 5.64
CA SER A 109 -8.28 7.19 4.36
C SER A 109 -9.78 7.44 4.46
N THR A 110 -10.34 7.49 5.68
CA THR A 110 -11.78 7.72 5.88
C THR A 110 -12.15 9.19 5.61
N TYR A 111 -13.43 9.41 5.30
CA TYR A 111 -13.95 10.75 4.98
C TYR A 111 -13.65 11.79 6.09
N ASP A 112 -13.71 11.37 7.35
CA ASP A 112 -13.58 12.25 8.51
C ASP A 112 -12.14 12.76 8.73
N TYR A 113 -11.13 12.02 8.25
CA TYR A 113 -9.72 12.31 8.55
C TYR A 113 -8.83 12.46 7.30
N LYS A 114 -9.35 12.18 6.09
CA LYS A 114 -8.56 12.28 4.84
C LYS A 114 -7.93 13.65 4.62
N ASN A 115 -8.56 14.73 5.10
CA ASN A 115 -8.09 16.09 4.93
C ASN A 115 -6.83 16.42 5.77
N ILE A 116 -6.57 15.65 6.84
CA ILE A 116 -5.42 15.84 7.73
C ILE A 116 -4.36 14.73 7.58
N ALA A 117 -4.61 13.74 6.73
CA ALA A 117 -3.74 12.60 6.48
C ALA A 117 -2.28 12.98 6.16
N SER A 118 -2.09 14.01 5.34
CA SER A 118 -0.77 14.49 4.92
C SER A 118 0.10 14.98 6.08
N LYS A 119 -0.52 15.46 7.17
CA LYS A 119 0.17 15.86 8.40
C LYS A 119 0.29 14.69 9.38
N ALA A 120 -0.80 13.95 9.57
CA ALA A 120 -0.90 12.98 10.66
C ALA A 120 -0.13 11.68 10.39
N ILE A 121 -0.09 11.19 9.14
CA ILE A 121 0.65 9.96 8.79
C ILE A 121 2.15 10.12 9.04
N PRO A 122 2.83 11.20 8.59
CA PRO A 122 4.24 11.43 8.96
C PRO A 122 4.47 11.50 10.47
N LYS A 123 3.53 12.07 11.23
CA LYS A 123 3.62 12.16 12.69
C LYS A 123 3.51 10.80 13.36
N SER A 124 2.63 9.91 12.89
CA SER A 124 2.60 8.51 13.33
C SER A 124 3.96 7.83 13.18
N LYS A 125 4.61 8.01 12.03
CA LYS A 125 5.95 7.43 11.78
C LYS A 125 7.00 8.00 12.73
N GLN A 126 6.95 9.31 12.98
CA GLN A 126 7.83 9.97 13.94
C GLN A 126 7.63 9.40 15.35
N ALA A 127 6.39 9.26 15.80
CA ALA A 127 6.05 8.69 17.10
C ALA A 127 6.52 7.23 17.22
N TRP A 128 6.32 6.42 16.18
CA TRP A 128 6.82 5.05 16.10
C TRP A 128 8.34 4.97 16.29
N ASN A 129 9.09 5.76 15.53
CA ASN A 129 10.55 5.81 15.61
C ASN A 129 11.03 6.30 16.98
N ASP A 130 10.31 7.25 17.58
CA ASP A 130 10.60 7.74 18.91
C ASP A 130 10.35 6.68 19.99
N CYS A 131 9.26 5.94 19.89
CA CYS A 131 8.99 4.79 20.76
C CYS A 131 10.07 3.71 20.65
N ILE A 132 10.55 3.39 19.44
CA ILE A 132 11.68 2.45 19.27
C ILE A 132 12.91 2.94 20.01
N ARG A 133 13.25 4.23 19.88
CA ARG A 133 14.42 4.80 20.55
C ARG A 133 14.33 4.72 22.06
N ARG A 134 13.14 4.95 22.62
CA ARG A 134 12.92 5.02 24.06
C ARG A 134 12.79 3.66 24.73
N VAL A 135 12.02 2.74 24.12
CA VAL A 135 11.65 1.48 24.77
C VAL A 135 11.84 0.25 23.89
N GLY A 136 12.34 0.38 22.66
CA GLY A 136 12.46 -0.74 21.71
C GLY A 136 13.35 -1.88 22.20
N ASN A 137 14.38 -1.60 22.99
CA ASN A 137 15.24 -2.62 23.62
C ASN A 137 14.55 -3.43 24.72
N THR A 138 13.41 -2.95 25.23
CA THR A 138 12.59 -3.65 26.24
C THR A 138 11.55 -4.57 25.60
N ILE A 139 11.34 -4.45 24.28
CA ILE A 139 10.44 -5.30 23.51
C ILE A 139 11.20 -6.57 23.15
N GLY A 140 10.75 -7.72 23.65
CA GLY A 140 11.36 -9.02 23.37
C GLY A 140 11.21 -9.51 21.92
N ALA A 141 10.61 -8.72 21.05
CA ALA A 141 10.40 -9.00 19.63
C ALA A 141 11.15 -7.98 18.75
N PRO A 142 11.58 -8.36 17.54
CA PRO A 142 12.23 -7.44 16.62
C PRO A 142 11.34 -6.24 16.29
N VAL A 143 11.86 -5.03 16.50
CA VAL A 143 11.23 -3.76 16.10
C VAL A 143 12.12 -3.04 15.09
N SER A 144 11.54 -2.36 14.10
CA SER A 144 12.28 -1.67 13.05
C SER A 144 11.77 -0.26 12.80
N PHE A 145 12.68 0.66 12.50
CA PHE A 145 12.35 2.05 12.16
C PHE A 145 11.50 2.13 10.89
N GLU A 146 10.73 3.20 10.77
CA GLU A 146 9.95 3.55 9.59
C GLU A 146 10.54 4.78 8.91
N PRO A 147 10.92 4.69 7.61
CA PRO A 147 11.45 5.81 6.85
C PRO A 147 10.39 6.86 6.49
#